data_AF-A0A328UBA8-F1
#
_entry.id   AF-A0A328UBA8-F1
#
_cell.length_a   1.000
_cell.length_b   1.000
_cell.length_c   1.000
_cell.angle_alpha   90.00
_cell.angle_beta   90.00
_cell.angle_gamma   90.00
#
_symmetry.space_group_name_H-M   'P 1'
#
loop_
_entity.id
_entity.type
_entity.pdbx_description
1 polymer ?
#
loop_
_entity_poly.entity_id
_entity_poly.type
_entity_poly.pdbx_seq_one_letter_code
_entity_poly.pdbx_strand_id
1 'polypeptide(L)'
;MYNYLLAILLIMLLAGCSGARGEEFELSGKITEIDKANHYVYVDKQGPIKVKDYDELEVGQQVTFVLYSTDPDDVWDPEKIKVKSVEMEERGLQGSIAIEHEGPHTTAIYTFINSSDEQITVIGGARYILMKDDQVAEKGSVPIKDYLDLQPGEEYIDKKTFSNLQAGSYTVQVEWNQVVATSAFEIE
;
A
#
# COMPACT_ATOMS: atom_id res chain seq x y z
N MET A 1 54.45 36.27 -26.18
CA MET A 1 53.12 35.87 -26.66
C MET A 1 52.87 34.36 -26.66
N TYR A 2 53.63 33.55 -25.92
CA TYR A 2 53.45 32.08 -25.86
C TYR A 2 52.99 31.56 -24.49
N ASN A 3 52.85 32.45 -23.48
CA ASN A 3 52.48 32.06 -22.11
C ASN A 3 50.97 32.07 -21.83
N TYR A 4 50.15 32.64 -22.74
CA TYR A 4 48.68 32.64 -22.58
C TYR A 4 47.99 31.44 -23.25
N LEU A 5 48.68 30.74 -24.17
CA LEU A 5 48.12 29.57 -24.86
C LEU A 5 48.15 28.30 -23.99
N LEU A 6 49.12 28.19 -23.07
CA LEU A 6 49.22 27.04 -22.15
C LEU A 6 48.18 27.11 -21.01
N ALA A 7 47.74 28.32 -20.63
CA ALA A 7 46.80 28.51 -19.53
C ALA A 7 45.35 28.14 -19.92
N ILE A 8 44.98 28.28 -21.21
CA ILE A 8 43.63 27.95 -21.69
C ILE A 8 43.47 26.43 -21.90
N LEU A 9 44.55 25.70 -22.19
CA LEU A 9 44.51 24.24 -22.32
C LEU A 9 44.36 23.53 -20.96
N LEU A 10 44.78 24.15 -19.86
CA LEU A 10 44.68 23.59 -18.51
C LEU A 10 43.28 23.74 -17.89
N ILE A 11 42.50 24.73 -18.34
CA ILE A 11 41.14 24.98 -17.80
C ILE A 11 40.10 24.04 -18.42
N MET A 12 40.34 23.48 -19.61
CA MET A 12 39.45 22.49 -20.22
C MET A 12 39.55 21.07 -19.61
N LEU A 13 40.51 20.82 -18.71
CA LEU A 13 40.65 19.52 -18.03
C LEU A 13 39.85 19.42 -16.71
N LEU A 14 39.13 20.47 -16.30
CA LEU A 14 38.43 20.51 -15.01
C LEU A 14 36.90 20.56 -15.12
N ALA A 15 36.32 20.47 -16.32
CA ALA A 15 34.87 20.29 -16.51
C ALA A 15 34.43 18.82 -16.52
N GLY A 16 35.28 17.93 -16.00
CA GLY A 16 34.97 16.50 -15.81
C GLY A 16 34.51 16.19 -14.38
N CYS A 17 33.67 17.02 -13.77
CA CYS A 17 32.88 16.58 -12.63
C CYS A 17 31.82 15.59 -13.14
N SER A 18 32.23 14.34 -13.34
CA SER A 18 31.31 13.20 -13.40
C SER A 18 30.76 13.00 -11.99
N GLY A 19 29.84 13.88 -11.59
CA GLY A 19 28.97 13.62 -10.46
C GLY A 19 28.31 12.28 -10.70
N ALA A 20 28.40 11.38 -9.71
CA ALA A 20 27.94 10.00 -9.77
C ALA A 20 26.60 9.92 -10.52
N ARG A 21 26.65 9.46 -11.77
CA ARG A 21 25.45 9.27 -12.60
C ARG A 21 24.80 7.99 -12.11
N GLY A 22 23.82 8.15 -11.24
CA GLY A 22 22.82 7.11 -11.05
C GLY A 22 21.46 7.65 -11.42
N GLU A 23 20.56 6.74 -11.76
CA GLU A 23 19.21 7.04 -12.21
C GLU A 23 18.20 6.33 -11.30
N GLU A 24 17.15 7.06 -10.95
CA GLU A 24 16.02 6.53 -10.20
C GLU A 24 14.89 6.19 -11.17
N PHE A 25 14.26 5.04 -10.96
CA PHE A 25 13.16 4.58 -11.78
C PHE A 25 12.19 3.72 -10.96
N GLU A 26 10.95 3.66 -11.43
CA GLU A 26 9.89 2.85 -10.84
C GLU A 26 9.72 1.55 -11.63
N LEU A 27 9.52 0.45 -10.90
CA LEU A 27 9.11 -0.82 -11.46
C LEU A 27 7.84 -1.31 -10.77
N SER A 28 6.72 -1.22 -11.48
CA SER A 28 5.44 -1.78 -11.05
C SER A 28 5.13 -3.07 -11.79
N GLY A 29 4.63 -4.07 -11.08
CA GLY A 29 4.24 -5.34 -11.68
C GLY A 29 3.93 -6.42 -10.65
N LYS A 30 3.70 -7.64 -11.15
CA LYS A 30 3.43 -8.82 -10.32
C LYS A 30 4.72 -9.56 -10.00
N ILE A 31 4.94 -9.93 -8.75
CA ILE A 31 6.06 -10.80 -8.37
C ILE A 31 5.85 -12.17 -9.04
N THR A 32 6.77 -12.54 -9.91
CA THR A 32 6.71 -13.82 -10.64
C THR A 32 7.56 -14.90 -10.01
N GLU A 33 8.64 -14.53 -9.32
CA GLU A 33 9.58 -15.45 -8.69
C GLU A 33 10.31 -14.78 -7.53
N ILE A 34 10.65 -15.57 -6.51
CA ILE A 34 11.50 -15.16 -5.38
C ILE A 34 12.58 -16.23 -5.22
N ASP A 35 13.83 -15.86 -5.52
CA ASP A 35 15.01 -16.67 -5.24
C ASP A 35 15.53 -16.34 -3.84
N LYS A 36 15.08 -17.13 -2.86
CA LYS A 36 15.46 -16.98 -1.46
C LYS A 36 16.95 -17.24 -1.21
N ALA A 37 17.62 -18.05 -2.03
CA ALA A 37 19.03 -18.37 -1.83
C ALA A 37 19.93 -17.17 -2.15
N ASN A 38 19.53 -16.38 -3.15
CA ASN A 38 20.28 -15.21 -3.61
C ASN A 38 19.64 -13.86 -3.22
N HIS A 39 18.50 -13.88 -2.53
CA HIS A 39 17.72 -12.70 -2.14
C HIS A 39 17.23 -11.88 -3.34
N TYR A 40 16.82 -12.57 -4.42
CA TYR A 40 16.31 -11.91 -5.62
C TYR A 40 14.80 -12.01 -5.76
N VAL A 41 14.19 -10.92 -6.19
CA VAL A 41 12.77 -10.81 -6.53
C VAL A 41 12.66 -10.46 -8.00
N TYR A 42 11.76 -11.14 -8.70
CA TYR A 42 11.48 -10.92 -10.11
C TYR A 42 10.06 -10.40 -10.27
N VAL A 43 9.92 -9.27 -10.95
CA VAL A 43 8.62 -8.61 -11.21
C VAL A 43 8.33 -8.68 -12.70
N ASP A 44 7.17 -9.22 -13.10
CA ASP A 44 6.75 -9.42 -14.50
C ASP A 44 7.82 -10.08 -15.40
N LYS A 45 8.64 -10.96 -14.82
CA LYS A 45 9.79 -11.60 -15.50
C LYS A 45 10.85 -10.62 -16.00
N GLN A 46 10.93 -9.43 -15.41
CA GLN A 46 12.02 -8.47 -15.62
C GLN A 46 13.28 -8.89 -14.84
N GLY A 47 14.32 -8.06 -14.87
CA GLY A 47 15.61 -8.38 -14.24
C GLY A 47 15.51 -8.58 -12.73
N PRO A 48 16.51 -9.27 -12.13
CA PRO A 48 16.52 -9.58 -10.70
C PRO A 48 16.69 -8.32 -9.86
N ILE A 49 15.90 -8.20 -8.79
CA ILE A 49 16.05 -7.14 -7.79
C ILE A 49 16.54 -7.76 -6.49
N LYS A 50 17.66 -7.27 -5.96
CA LYS A 50 18.19 -7.71 -4.67
C LYS A 50 17.46 -7.02 -3.52
N VAL A 51 16.65 -7.76 -2.78
CA VAL A 51 15.81 -7.26 -1.69
C VAL A 51 16.26 -7.86 -0.36
N LYS A 52 16.50 -7.03 0.66
CA LYS A 52 16.92 -7.52 1.99
C LYS A 52 15.75 -8.15 2.76
N ASP A 53 14.60 -7.51 2.73
CA ASP A 53 13.41 -7.88 3.49
C ASP A 53 12.37 -8.58 2.59
N TYR A 54 12.80 -9.65 1.91
CA TYR A 54 11.96 -10.38 0.93
C TYR A 54 10.97 -11.35 1.58
N ASP A 55 11.04 -11.59 2.89
CA ASP A 55 10.17 -12.53 3.61
C ASP A 55 8.71 -12.03 3.73
N GLU A 56 8.49 -10.73 3.54
CA GLU A 56 7.15 -10.12 3.50
C GLU A 56 6.55 -10.13 2.08
N LEU A 57 7.30 -10.61 1.08
CA LEU A 57 6.88 -10.64 -0.31
C LEU A 57 6.41 -12.04 -0.72
N GLU A 58 5.34 -12.09 -1.50
CA GLU A 58 4.76 -13.34 -1.99
C GLU A 58 4.69 -13.39 -3.52
N VAL A 59 4.93 -14.58 -4.09
CA VAL A 59 4.72 -14.79 -5.53
C VAL A 59 3.26 -14.54 -5.86
N GLY A 60 3.03 -13.67 -6.82
CA GLY A 60 1.72 -13.23 -7.27
C GLY A 60 1.25 -11.90 -6.68
N GLN A 61 1.98 -11.34 -5.73
CA GLN A 61 1.71 -10.03 -5.16
C GLN A 61 2.02 -8.92 -6.18
N GLN A 62 1.19 -7.89 -6.22
CA GLN A 62 1.43 -6.70 -7.02
C GLN A 62 2.20 -5.69 -6.19
N VAL A 63 3.27 -5.15 -6.76
CA VAL A 63 4.21 -4.28 -6.07
C VAL A 63 4.68 -3.16 -6.98
N THR A 64 5.05 -2.05 -6.37
CA THR A 64 5.80 -0.97 -7.00
C THR A 64 7.12 -0.78 -6.25
N PHE A 65 8.23 -1.03 -6.93
CA PHE A 65 9.57 -0.74 -6.42
C PHE A 65 10.03 0.63 -6.89
N VAL A 66 10.59 1.42 -5.98
CA VAL A 66 11.40 2.59 -6.33
C VAL A 66 12.86 2.16 -6.26
N LEU A 67 13.53 2.17 -7.40
CA LEU A 67 14.89 1.66 -7.58
C LEU A 67 15.84 2.79 -7.93
N TYR A 68 17.11 2.63 -7.55
CA TYR A 68 18.20 3.51 -7.97
C TYR A 68 19.34 2.68 -8.53
N SER A 69 19.66 2.86 -9.81
CA SER A 69 20.85 2.27 -10.41
C SER A 69 22.03 3.22 -10.25
N THR A 70 23.17 2.71 -9.79
CA THR A 70 24.45 3.45 -9.83
C THR A 70 25.12 3.44 -11.21
N ASP A 71 24.53 2.74 -12.19
CA ASP A 71 25.00 2.64 -13.56
C ASP A 71 23.81 2.74 -14.54
N PRO A 72 23.62 3.90 -15.20
CA PRO A 72 22.46 4.14 -16.05
C PRO A 72 22.52 3.33 -17.35
N ASP A 73 23.70 2.82 -17.73
CA ASP A 73 23.84 2.01 -18.94
C ASP A 73 23.44 0.54 -18.70
N ASP A 74 23.30 0.12 -17.43
CA ASP A 74 22.89 -1.23 -17.02
C ASP A 74 22.01 -1.19 -15.76
N VAL A 75 20.73 -0.87 -15.96
CA VAL A 75 19.73 -0.75 -14.89
C VAL A 75 19.25 -2.09 -14.31
N TRP A 76 19.80 -3.22 -14.78
CA TRP A 76 19.42 -4.57 -14.34
C TRP A 76 20.53 -5.33 -13.62
N ASP A 77 21.71 -4.74 -13.44
CA ASP A 77 22.77 -5.31 -12.60
C ASP A 77 22.36 -5.24 -11.11
N PRO A 78 22.03 -6.38 -10.47
CA PRO A 78 21.49 -6.38 -9.11
C PRO A 78 22.50 -5.91 -8.05
N GLU A 79 23.81 -5.86 -8.37
CA GLU A 79 24.83 -5.32 -7.46
C GLU A 79 24.95 -3.79 -7.57
N LYS A 80 24.40 -3.20 -8.64
CA LYS A 80 24.38 -1.75 -8.89
C LYS A 80 23.02 -1.10 -8.64
N ILE A 81 21.98 -1.91 -8.48
CA ILE A 81 20.63 -1.45 -8.11
C ILE A 81 20.49 -1.40 -6.59
N LYS A 82 19.88 -0.33 -6.11
CA LYS A 82 19.46 -0.17 -4.72
C LYS A 82 17.94 0.00 -4.66
N VAL A 83 17.29 -0.81 -3.84
CA VAL A 83 15.88 -0.63 -3.48
C VAL A 83 15.79 0.54 -2.51
N LYS A 84 15.02 1.57 -2.87
CA LYS A 84 14.71 2.69 -1.99
C LYS A 84 13.44 2.42 -1.17
N SER A 85 12.41 1.95 -1.85
CA SER A 85 11.15 1.52 -1.24
C SER A 85 10.52 0.40 -2.07
N VAL A 86 9.69 -0.37 -1.40
CA VAL A 86 8.75 -1.31 -2.00
C VAL A 86 7.37 -0.97 -1.45
N GLU A 87 6.44 -0.70 -2.35
CA GLU A 87 5.03 -0.48 -2.01
C GLU A 87 4.27 -1.73 -2.45
N MET A 88 3.60 -2.36 -1.50
CA MET A 88 2.72 -3.49 -1.78
C MET A 88 1.35 -2.92 -2.12
N GLU A 89 0.85 -3.23 -3.30
CA GLU A 89 -0.54 -2.91 -3.61
C GLU A 89 -1.41 -3.91 -2.85
N GLU A 90 -2.18 -3.41 -1.88
CA GLU A 90 -3.18 -4.21 -1.19
C GLU A 90 -4.19 -4.74 -2.22
N ARG A 91 -4.13 -6.03 -2.52
CA ARG A 91 -5.10 -6.68 -3.42
C ARG A 91 -6.16 -7.41 -2.61
N GLY A 92 -7.34 -7.52 -3.21
CA GLY A 92 -8.48 -8.20 -2.60
C GLY A 92 -9.52 -7.21 -2.10
N LEU A 93 -10.30 -7.67 -1.11
CA LEU A 93 -11.29 -6.83 -0.48
C LEU A 93 -10.58 -5.90 0.52
N GLN A 94 -10.81 -4.60 0.43
CA GLN A 94 -10.33 -3.60 1.38
C GLN A 94 -11.50 -2.94 2.07
N GLY A 95 -11.33 -2.51 3.32
CA GLY A 95 -12.39 -1.91 4.13
C GLY A 95 -11.98 -0.58 4.73
N SER A 96 -12.88 0.41 4.70
CA SER A 96 -12.69 1.72 5.35
C SER A 96 -13.95 2.14 6.11
N ILE A 97 -13.80 3.04 7.09
CA ILE A 97 -14.93 3.59 7.87
C ILE A 97 -14.78 5.11 8.00
N ALA A 98 -15.81 5.84 7.57
CA ALA A 98 -16.01 7.25 7.84
C ALA A 98 -16.99 7.44 9.01
N ILE A 99 -16.73 8.44 9.85
CA ILE A 99 -17.57 8.76 11.02
C ILE A 99 -18.24 10.12 10.79
N GLU A 100 -19.56 10.16 10.95
CA GLU A 100 -20.37 11.37 10.90
C GLU A 100 -21.12 11.56 12.22
N HIS A 101 -21.21 12.81 12.68
CA HIS A 101 -21.94 13.19 13.89
C HIS A 101 -23.12 14.10 13.53
N GLU A 102 -24.33 13.70 13.92
CA GLU A 102 -25.55 14.49 13.73
C GLU A 102 -26.37 14.50 15.04
N GLY A 103 -26.19 15.55 15.83
CA GLY A 103 -26.85 15.68 17.13
C GLY A 103 -26.50 14.52 18.07
N PRO A 104 -27.48 13.78 18.62
CA PRO A 104 -27.22 12.64 19.52
C PRO A 104 -26.82 11.34 18.78
N HIS A 105 -26.68 11.40 17.45
CA HIS A 105 -26.41 10.26 16.59
C HIS A 105 -24.98 10.32 16.05
N THR A 106 -24.31 9.16 16.07
CA THR A 106 -23.04 8.96 15.39
C THR A 106 -23.22 7.85 14.37
N THR A 107 -22.91 8.13 13.11
CA THR A 107 -23.05 7.18 12.01
C THR A 107 -21.68 6.75 11.53
N ALA A 108 -21.41 5.45 11.60
CA ALA A 108 -20.27 4.83 10.92
C ALA A 108 -20.73 4.39 9.53
N ILE A 109 -20.16 5.00 8.49
CA ILE A 109 -20.34 4.63 7.08
C ILE A 109 -19.13 3.79 6.70
N TYR A 110 -19.35 2.54 6.32
CA TYR A 110 -18.26 1.64 5.98
C TYR A 110 -18.34 1.24 4.51
N THR A 111 -17.18 1.22 3.88
CA THR A 111 -17.02 0.91 2.45
C THR A 111 -16.09 -0.28 2.31
N PHE A 112 -16.54 -1.29 1.59
CA PHE A 112 -15.70 -2.40 1.15
C PHE A 112 -15.53 -2.35 -0.36
N ILE A 113 -14.29 -2.26 -0.84
CA ILE A 113 -13.96 -2.18 -2.26
C ILE A 113 -13.19 -3.43 -2.68
N ASN A 114 -13.53 -3.97 -3.84
CA ASN A 114 -12.70 -4.98 -4.48
C ASN A 114 -11.56 -4.28 -5.25
N SER A 115 -10.38 -4.24 -4.64
CA SER A 115 -9.15 -3.69 -5.25
C SER A 115 -8.35 -4.74 -6.05
N SER A 116 -8.93 -5.92 -6.32
CA SER A 116 -8.31 -6.93 -7.18
C SER A 116 -8.75 -6.82 -8.64
N ASP A 117 -8.07 -7.56 -9.52
CA ASP A 117 -8.38 -7.74 -10.94
C ASP A 117 -9.41 -8.86 -11.19
N GLU A 118 -9.85 -9.56 -10.15
CA GLU A 118 -10.78 -10.68 -10.21
C GLU A 118 -12.08 -10.38 -9.44
N GLN A 119 -13.15 -11.11 -9.74
CA GLN A 119 -14.38 -11.03 -8.96
C GLN A 119 -14.16 -11.61 -7.56
N ILE A 120 -14.66 -10.93 -6.53
CA ILE A 120 -14.67 -11.43 -5.15
C ILE A 120 -16.10 -11.75 -4.74
N THR A 121 -16.35 -13.02 -4.38
CA THR A 121 -17.58 -13.43 -3.72
C THR A 121 -17.41 -13.36 -2.21
N VAL A 122 -18.19 -12.50 -1.56
CA VAL A 122 -18.26 -12.37 -0.11
C VAL A 122 -19.50 -13.11 0.39
N ILE A 123 -19.36 -13.94 1.43
CA ILE A 123 -20.45 -14.76 1.97
C ILE A 123 -20.90 -14.20 3.32
N GLY A 124 -22.21 -14.09 3.51
CA GLY A 124 -22.81 -13.57 4.74
C GLY A 124 -22.76 -12.04 4.88
N GLY A 125 -23.26 -11.54 6.01
CA GLY A 125 -23.26 -10.11 6.33
C GLY A 125 -22.04 -9.67 7.13
N ALA A 126 -21.72 -8.37 7.04
CA ALA A 126 -20.71 -7.74 7.88
C ALA A 126 -21.11 -7.79 9.38
N ARG A 127 -20.11 -7.76 10.25
CA ARG A 127 -20.26 -7.69 11.71
C ARG A 127 -19.61 -6.41 12.20
N TYR A 128 -20.17 -5.80 13.23
CA TYR A 128 -19.55 -4.63 13.87
C TYR A 128 -19.32 -4.86 15.35
N ILE A 129 -18.27 -4.22 15.86
CA ILE A 129 -17.93 -4.10 17.27
C ILE A 129 -17.67 -2.63 17.54
N LEU A 130 -18.40 -2.05 18.49
CA LEU A 130 -18.11 -0.74 19.06
C LEU A 130 -17.42 -0.95 20.41
N MET A 131 -16.26 -0.34 20.56
CA MET A 131 -15.47 -0.35 21.78
C MET A 131 -15.45 1.05 22.38
N LYS A 132 -15.55 1.14 23.71
CA LYS A 132 -15.34 2.35 24.52
C LYS A 132 -14.25 2.03 25.53
N ASP A 133 -13.19 2.82 25.58
CA ASP A 133 -12.07 2.62 26.52
C ASP A 133 -11.56 1.15 26.52
N ASP A 134 -11.34 0.59 25.32
CA ASP A 134 -10.94 -0.80 25.05
C ASP A 134 -11.91 -1.90 25.53
N GLN A 135 -13.13 -1.53 25.93
CA GLN A 135 -14.19 -2.46 26.31
C GLN A 135 -15.31 -2.49 25.29
N VAL A 136 -15.85 -3.67 25.00
CA VAL A 136 -16.97 -3.83 24.06
C VAL A 136 -18.21 -3.14 24.63
N ALA A 137 -18.66 -2.08 23.96
CA ALA A 137 -19.86 -1.31 24.28
C ALA A 137 -21.09 -1.85 23.53
N GLU A 138 -20.94 -2.17 22.25
CA GLU A 138 -22.00 -2.74 21.41
C GLU A 138 -21.39 -3.70 20.37
N LYS A 139 -22.11 -4.75 19.98
CA LYS A 139 -21.75 -5.57 18.82
C LYS A 139 -22.99 -6.07 18.11
N GLY A 140 -22.87 -6.32 16.82
CA GLY A 140 -23.99 -6.83 16.04
C GLY A 140 -23.59 -7.28 14.65
N SER A 141 -24.60 -7.57 13.85
CA SER A 141 -24.46 -7.87 12.43
C SER A 141 -25.27 -6.86 11.64
N VAL A 142 -24.74 -6.50 10.48
CA VAL A 142 -25.46 -5.68 9.50
C VAL A 142 -26.26 -6.64 8.60
N PRO A 143 -27.33 -6.19 7.91
CA PRO A 143 -28.28 -7.08 7.24
C PRO A 143 -27.60 -8.16 6.40
N ILE A 144 -28.00 -9.41 6.63
CA ILE A 144 -27.37 -10.58 6.04
C ILE A 144 -27.78 -10.64 4.57
N LYS A 145 -26.80 -10.45 3.68
CA LYS A 145 -26.87 -11.00 2.32
C LYS A 145 -26.32 -12.43 2.40
N ASP A 146 -26.98 -13.38 1.73
CA ASP A 146 -26.46 -14.76 1.66
C ASP A 146 -25.07 -14.77 0.99
N TYR A 147 -24.90 -13.97 -0.05
CA TYR A 147 -23.62 -13.64 -0.67
C TYR A 147 -23.70 -12.31 -1.44
N LEU A 148 -22.56 -11.69 -1.71
CA LEU A 148 -22.38 -10.56 -2.61
C LEU A 148 -21.18 -10.81 -3.51
N ASP A 149 -21.35 -10.64 -4.81
CA ASP A 149 -20.24 -10.59 -5.74
C ASP A 149 -19.84 -9.13 -6.00
N LEU A 150 -18.55 -8.83 -5.87
CA LEU A 150 -17.98 -7.52 -6.19
C LEU A 150 -17.07 -7.66 -7.41
N GLN A 151 -17.37 -6.93 -8.47
CA GLN A 151 -16.47 -6.79 -9.63
C GLN A 151 -15.22 -5.97 -9.25
N PRO A 152 -14.11 -6.07 -10.02
CA PRO A 152 -12.97 -5.17 -9.86
C PRO A 152 -13.38 -3.69 -9.80
N GLY A 153 -12.97 -3.01 -8.73
CA GLY A 153 -13.31 -1.62 -8.44
C GLY A 153 -14.72 -1.38 -7.91
N GLU A 154 -15.55 -2.40 -7.74
CA GLU A 154 -16.90 -2.26 -7.19
C GLU A 154 -16.86 -2.07 -5.67
N GLU A 155 -17.71 -1.15 -5.19
CA GLU A 155 -17.84 -0.80 -3.79
C GLU A 155 -19.16 -1.31 -3.21
N TYR A 156 -19.10 -1.88 -2.01
CA TYR A 156 -20.23 -2.05 -1.12
C TYR A 156 -20.17 -0.99 -0.01
N ILE A 157 -21.21 -0.16 0.06
CA ILE A 157 -21.34 0.90 1.07
C ILE A 157 -22.58 0.64 1.90
N ASP A 158 -22.43 0.67 3.23
CA ASP A 158 -23.56 0.60 4.16
C ASP A 158 -23.18 1.34 5.46
N LYS A 159 -24.13 1.46 6.40
CA LYS A 159 -23.95 2.30 7.59
C LYS A 159 -24.58 1.72 8.85
N LYS A 160 -24.00 2.09 9.99
CA LYS A 160 -24.54 1.82 11.32
C LYS A 160 -24.60 3.12 12.12
N THR A 161 -25.79 3.46 12.60
CA THR A 161 -26.00 4.59 13.50
C THR A 161 -26.07 4.12 14.95
N PHE A 162 -25.28 4.78 15.79
CA PHE A 162 -25.28 4.67 17.25
C PHE A 162 -25.99 5.90 17.82
N SER A 163 -26.78 5.72 18.87
CA SER A 163 -27.54 6.79 19.50
C SER A 163 -27.20 6.90 20.97
N ASN A 164 -27.18 8.11 21.50
CA ASN A 164 -26.97 8.38 22.93
C ASN A 164 -25.66 7.79 23.49
N LEU A 165 -24.59 7.85 22.69
CA LEU A 165 -23.25 7.53 23.18
C LEU A 165 -22.87 8.52 24.28
N GLN A 166 -22.29 8.01 25.36
CA GLN A 166 -21.74 8.87 26.41
C GLN A 166 -20.42 9.49 25.93
N ALA A 167 -20.05 10.64 26.48
CA ALA A 167 -18.74 11.24 26.22
C ALA A 167 -17.60 10.24 26.48
N GLY A 168 -16.55 10.34 25.66
CA GLY A 168 -15.35 9.47 25.71
C GLY A 168 -14.86 9.05 24.33
N SER A 169 -13.79 8.25 24.34
CA SER A 169 -13.13 7.73 23.13
C SER A 169 -13.72 6.38 22.73
N TYR A 170 -14.02 6.23 21.45
CA TYR A 170 -14.59 5.03 20.87
C TYR A 170 -13.74 4.52 19.71
N THR A 171 -13.85 3.22 19.45
CA THR A 171 -13.34 2.57 18.25
C THR A 171 -14.44 1.69 17.68
N VAL A 172 -14.75 1.86 16.40
CA VAL A 172 -15.63 0.96 15.65
C VAL A 172 -14.79 0.06 14.76
N GLN A 173 -15.11 -1.22 14.78
CA GLN A 173 -14.58 -2.23 13.88
C GLN A 173 -15.73 -2.82 13.07
N VAL A 174 -15.54 -2.97 11.77
CA VAL A 174 -16.45 -3.68 10.88
C VAL A 174 -15.67 -4.79 10.19
N GLU A 175 -16.08 -6.02 10.44
CA GLU A 175 -15.50 -7.24 9.89
C GLU A 175 -16.41 -7.77 8.78
N TRP A 176 -15.83 -8.07 7.61
CA TRP A 176 -16.53 -8.81 6.57
C TRP A 176 -15.57 -9.77 5.89
N ASN A 177 -15.91 -11.06 5.94
CA ASN A 177 -15.00 -12.14 5.57
C ASN A 177 -13.68 -12.09 6.37
N GLN A 178 -12.52 -11.89 5.71
CA GLN A 178 -11.22 -11.79 6.37
C GLN A 178 -10.74 -10.34 6.57
N VAL A 179 -11.56 -9.36 6.17
CA VAL A 179 -11.19 -7.94 6.20
C VAL A 179 -11.78 -7.29 7.43
N VAL A 180 -10.98 -6.50 8.13
CA VAL A 180 -11.39 -5.70 9.28
C VAL A 180 -11.11 -4.23 9.00
N ALA A 181 -12.17 -3.44 8.85
CA ALA A 181 -12.08 -1.99 8.79
C ALA A 181 -12.20 -1.42 10.22
N THR A 182 -11.36 -0.46 10.58
CA THR A 182 -11.36 0.14 11.93
C THR A 182 -11.32 1.66 11.84
N SER A 183 -12.05 2.35 12.73
CA SER A 183 -11.94 3.79 12.89
C SER A 183 -12.17 4.20 14.34
N ALA A 184 -11.43 5.22 14.79
CA ALA A 184 -11.53 5.78 16.14
C ALA A 184 -12.17 7.18 16.08
N PHE A 185 -12.98 7.51 17.09
CA PHE A 185 -13.64 8.81 17.21
C PHE A 185 -13.90 9.19 18.66
N GLU A 186 -14.17 10.46 18.90
CA GLU A 186 -14.50 10.99 20.24
C GLU A 186 -15.92 11.54 20.26
N ILE A 187 -16.56 11.41 21.43
CA ILE A 187 -17.83 12.06 21.74
C ILE A 187 -17.57 13.07 22.85
N GLU A 188 -17.90 14.33 22.58
CA GLU A 188 -17.81 15.46 23.52
C GLU A 188 -19.03 15.56 24.46
#